data_AF-A0A2E2UR83-F1
#
_entry.id   AF-A0A2E2UR83-F1
#
_cell.length_a   1.000
_cell.length_b   1.000
_cell.length_c   1.000
_cell.angle_alpha   90.00
_cell.angle_beta   90.00
_cell.angle_gamma   90.00
#
_symmetry.space_group_name_H-M   'P 1'
#
loop_
_entity.id
_entity.type
_entity.pdbx_description
1 polymer ?
#
loop_
_entity_poly.entity_id
_entity_poly.type
_entity_poly.pdbx_seq_one_letter_code
_entity_poly.pdbx_strand_id
1 'polypeptide(L)'
;MLVNKINIINVNLPKGQYFSNYPEKYLCENREVQIKNMQNLNIATGLYWKNYRLSDTVGGKYGKPFHTIKEKWPGTIKDKYMTRANNRGGLMNHFIDIVKQEEFYNLNTTDYLIVGIRVGDVMGGVILHNYVVDLNAYKSFDFEKYLDKTVIIVCGSHYNSNTPASVIYIKNLVQIFEEKGFKNIFVRAGNSPDDDVSFMCGADYSIIGKGGLQKLAGRFIKEYSKKDILFWGDGN
;
A
#
# COMPACT_ATOMS: atom_id res chain seq x y z
N MET A 1 1.62 32.78 -23.55
CA MET A 1 1.55 31.48 -22.84
C MET A 1 2.85 31.30 -22.08
N LEU A 2 2.80 31.34 -20.75
CA LEU A 2 3.98 31.07 -19.90
C LEU A 2 4.23 29.55 -19.93
N VAL A 3 5.29 29.14 -20.61
CA VAL A 3 5.81 27.78 -20.51
C VAL A 3 6.43 27.68 -19.12
N ASN A 4 5.66 27.14 -18.16
CA ASN A 4 6.18 26.82 -16.84
C ASN A 4 7.43 25.97 -17.01
N LYS A 5 8.58 26.47 -16.51
CA LYS A 5 9.79 25.67 -16.39
C LYS A 5 9.43 24.40 -15.63
N ILE A 6 9.54 23.28 -16.31
CA ILE A 6 9.33 21.96 -15.72
C ILE A 6 10.52 21.73 -14.78
N ASN A 7 10.27 21.78 -13.48
CA ASN A 7 11.25 21.33 -12.50
C ASN A 7 11.41 19.82 -12.68
N ILE A 8 12.62 19.42 -13.08
CA ILE A 8 13.05 18.02 -13.08
C ILE A 8 13.21 17.61 -11.61
N ILE A 9 12.37 16.67 -11.14
CA ILE A 9 12.41 16.16 -9.77
C ILE A 9 13.02 14.76 -9.82
N ASN A 10 14.11 14.54 -9.07
CA ASN A 10 14.67 13.21 -8.86
C ASN A 10 13.94 12.55 -7.69
N VAL A 11 13.17 11.51 -7.98
CA VAL A 11 12.49 10.70 -6.95
C VAL A 11 13.18 9.34 -6.86
N ASN A 12 13.57 8.93 -5.66
CA ASN A 12 14.21 7.63 -5.44
C ASN A 12 13.19 6.55 -5.03
N LEU A 13 12.30 6.16 -5.94
CA LEU A 13 11.25 5.20 -5.61
C LEU A 13 11.80 3.78 -5.37
N PRO A 14 11.23 3.03 -4.41
CA PRO A 14 11.48 1.60 -4.27
C PRO A 14 11.13 0.82 -5.55
N LYS A 15 11.75 -0.34 -5.79
CA LYS A 15 11.36 -1.25 -6.88
C LYS A 15 9.88 -1.62 -6.87
N GLY A 16 9.24 -1.57 -8.04
CA GLY A 16 7.87 -2.03 -8.24
C GLY A 16 7.17 -1.34 -9.41
N GLN A 17 5.88 -1.62 -9.57
CA GLN A 17 5.03 -1.04 -10.60
C GLN A 17 4.39 0.26 -10.10
N TYR A 18 4.69 1.37 -10.78
CA TYR A 18 4.18 2.69 -10.44
C TYR A 18 3.43 3.31 -11.61
N PHE A 19 2.40 4.08 -11.26
CA PHE A 19 1.55 4.79 -12.18
C PHE A 19 1.44 6.26 -11.79
N SER A 20 1.30 7.12 -12.79
CA SER A 20 1.08 8.56 -12.64
C SER A 20 0.16 9.10 -13.72
N ASN A 21 -0.46 10.26 -13.45
CA ASN A 21 -1.16 11.06 -14.45
C ASN A 21 -0.21 11.96 -15.26
N TYR A 22 1.00 12.20 -14.76
CA TYR A 22 1.99 12.98 -15.47
C TYR A 22 2.68 12.14 -16.55
N PRO A 23 3.02 12.74 -17.70
CA PRO A 23 3.90 12.12 -18.67
C PRO A 23 5.25 11.70 -18.06
N GLU A 24 5.72 10.50 -18.41
CA GLU A 24 6.95 9.88 -17.88
C GLU A 24 8.16 10.82 -17.95
N LYS A 25 8.30 11.58 -19.05
CA LYS A 25 9.37 12.57 -19.24
C LYS A 25 9.46 13.70 -18.19
N TYR A 26 8.41 13.92 -17.39
CA TYR A 26 8.39 14.92 -16.33
C TYR A 26 8.75 14.34 -14.95
N LEU A 27 8.95 13.02 -14.87
CA LEU A 27 9.26 12.28 -13.65
C LEU A 27 10.66 11.69 -13.90
N CYS A 28 11.72 12.37 -13.47
CA CYS A 28 13.06 12.03 -13.97
C CYS A 28 13.64 10.71 -13.44
N GLU A 29 14.55 10.14 -14.25
CA GLU A 29 15.01 8.76 -14.17
C GLU A 29 15.99 8.49 -13.01
N ASN A 30 15.60 7.59 -12.10
CA ASN A 30 16.51 6.65 -11.45
C ASN A 30 16.25 5.26 -12.04
N ARG A 31 17.31 4.56 -12.45
CA ARG A 31 17.31 3.42 -13.40
C ARG A 31 16.70 2.09 -12.90
N GLU A 32 15.77 2.11 -11.96
CA GLU A 32 15.13 0.89 -11.47
C GLU A 32 13.59 0.91 -11.44
N VAL A 33 12.95 2.06 -11.67
CA VAL A 33 11.48 2.18 -11.55
C VAL A 33 10.85 2.75 -12.82
N GLN A 34 10.04 1.92 -13.48
CA GLN A 34 9.26 2.33 -14.64
C GLN A 34 7.94 2.99 -14.19
N ILE A 35 7.69 4.22 -14.64
CA ILE A 35 6.44 4.94 -14.35
C ILE A 35 5.51 4.90 -15.56
N LYS A 36 4.29 4.41 -15.35
CA LYS A 36 3.30 4.22 -16.41
C LYS A 36 2.13 5.21 -16.28
N ASN A 37 1.37 5.39 -17.36
CA ASN A 37 0.12 6.14 -17.29
C ASN A 37 -0.96 5.33 -16.55
N MET A 38 -1.79 5.99 -15.74
CA MET A 38 -2.90 5.36 -14.99
C MET A 38 -3.96 4.65 -15.85
N GLN A 39 -4.04 4.91 -17.17
CA GLN A 39 -4.90 4.12 -18.07
C GLN A 39 -4.48 2.64 -18.15
N ASN A 40 -3.21 2.34 -17.88
CA ASN A 40 -2.65 0.99 -17.88
C ASN A 40 -2.56 0.38 -16.48
N LEU A 41 -3.24 0.98 -15.50
CA LEU A 41 -3.17 0.58 -14.10
C LEU A 41 -3.73 -0.83 -13.91
N ASN A 42 -2.88 -1.73 -13.40
CA ASN A 42 -3.27 -3.07 -12.99
C ASN A 42 -3.37 -3.14 -11.46
N ILE A 43 -4.58 -3.28 -10.94
CA ILE A 43 -4.83 -3.43 -9.50
C ILE A 43 -4.62 -4.86 -8.99
N ALA A 44 -4.65 -5.85 -9.89
CA ALA A 44 -4.55 -7.24 -9.50
C ALA A 44 -3.08 -7.59 -9.32
N THR A 45 -2.76 -8.17 -8.17
CA THR A 45 -1.40 -8.65 -7.90
C THR A 45 -1.06 -9.90 -8.71
N GLY A 46 -2.03 -10.49 -9.43
CA GLY A 46 -1.87 -11.62 -10.34
C GLY A 46 -2.46 -12.93 -9.80
N LEU A 47 -2.56 -13.95 -10.66
CA LEU A 47 -3.15 -15.25 -10.30
C LEU A 47 -2.38 -15.97 -9.19
N TYR A 48 -1.06 -15.80 -9.14
CA TYR A 48 -0.21 -16.38 -8.11
C TYR A 48 -0.62 -15.96 -6.70
N TRP A 49 -0.91 -14.67 -6.51
CA TRP A 49 -1.32 -14.07 -5.24
C TRP A 49 -2.81 -14.19 -4.94
N LYS A 50 -3.57 -14.84 -5.83
CA LYS A 50 -5.00 -15.12 -5.61
C LYS A 50 -5.15 -15.94 -4.33
N ASN A 51 -5.98 -15.44 -3.40
CA ASN A 51 -6.20 -15.98 -2.06
C ASN A 51 -5.02 -15.84 -1.08
N TYR A 52 -4.03 -14.98 -1.37
CA TYR A 52 -2.97 -14.66 -0.41
C TYR A 52 -3.52 -13.81 0.74
N ARG A 53 -4.13 -14.48 1.73
CA ARG A 53 -4.75 -13.87 2.91
C ARG A 53 -3.75 -13.73 4.06
N LEU A 54 -2.74 -12.88 3.93
CA LEU A 54 -1.71 -12.71 4.98
C LEU A 54 -2.30 -12.19 6.30
N SER A 55 -3.11 -11.14 6.22
CA SER A 55 -3.73 -10.51 7.40
C SER A 55 -4.63 -11.44 8.20
N ASP A 56 -5.43 -12.27 7.53
CA ASP A 56 -6.28 -13.24 8.24
C ASP A 56 -5.45 -14.37 8.90
N THR A 57 -4.33 -14.74 8.30
CA THR A 57 -3.39 -15.73 8.87
C THR A 57 -2.72 -15.19 10.12
N VAL A 58 -2.13 -13.99 10.05
CA VAL A 58 -1.51 -13.35 11.23
C VAL A 58 -2.57 -13.01 12.28
N GLY A 59 -3.78 -12.64 11.87
CA GLY A 59 -4.90 -12.33 12.75
C GLY A 59 -5.58 -13.53 13.41
N GLY A 60 -5.15 -14.77 13.14
CA GLY A 60 -5.71 -15.95 13.81
C GLY A 60 -7.07 -16.40 13.29
N LYS A 61 -7.59 -15.82 12.20
CA LYS A 61 -8.89 -16.20 11.63
C LYS A 61 -8.87 -17.53 10.89
N TYR A 62 -7.69 -18.03 10.60
CA TYR A 62 -7.46 -19.26 9.87
C TYR A 62 -6.73 -20.27 10.78
N GLY A 63 -7.49 -21.10 11.49
CA GLY A 63 -6.98 -22.08 12.47
C GLY A 63 -6.69 -23.47 11.91
N LYS A 64 -6.52 -23.64 10.59
CA LYS A 64 -6.23 -24.94 9.97
C LYS A 64 -4.71 -25.12 9.79
N PRO A 65 -4.14 -26.33 9.88
CA PRO A 65 -2.76 -26.58 9.49
C PRO A 65 -2.57 -26.23 8.00
N PHE A 66 -1.54 -25.46 7.67
CA PHE A 66 -1.33 -24.96 6.31
C PHE A 66 -0.09 -25.59 5.68
N HIS A 67 -0.17 -26.88 5.37
CA HIS A 67 0.87 -27.55 4.57
C HIS A 67 1.05 -26.86 3.20
N THR A 68 -0.03 -26.31 2.64
CA THR A 68 -0.05 -25.70 1.30
C THR A 68 0.55 -24.30 1.21
N ILE A 69 0.83 -23.61 2.33
CA ILE A 69 1.41 -22.26 2.25
C ILE A 69 2.83 -22.33 1.71
N LYS A 70 3.68 -23.21 2.25
CA LYS A 70 5.06 -23.38 1.78
C LYS A 70 5.11 -23.89 0.34
N GLU A 71 4.19 -24.79 -0.02
CA GLU A 71 4.10 -25.34 -1.37
C GLU A 71 3.67 -24.29 -2.39
N LYS A 72 2.72 -23.41 -2.03
CA LYS A 72 2.16 -22.40 -2.95
C LYS A 72 2.97 -21.10 -2.97
N TRP A 73 3.45 -20.66 -1.82
CA TRP A 73 4.10 -19.36 -1.60
C TRP A 73 5.42 -19.51 -0.82
N PRO A 74 6.38 -20.30 -1.33
CA PRO A 74 7.64 -20.56 -0.62
C PRO A 74 8.43 -19.26 -0.40
N GLY A 75 8.94 -19.08 0.82
CA GLY A 75 9.79 -17.94 1.18
C GLY A 75 9.06 -16.59 1.35
N THR A 76 7.74 -16.56 1.17
CA THR A 76 6.92 -15.37 1.44
C THR A 76 6.87 -15.05 2.94
N ILE A 77 6.50 -13.82 3.29
CA ILE A 77 6.27 -13.41 4.70
C ILE A 77 5.26 -14.35 5.35
N LYS A 78 4.20 -14.76 4.64
CA LYS A 78 3.20 -15.72 5.15
C LYS A 78 3.81 -17.10 5.43
N ASP A 79 4.68 -17.61 4.56
CA ASP A 79 5.37 -18.88 4.76
C ASP A 79 6.35 -18.82 5.94
N LYS A 80 7.21 -17.80 5.98
CA LYS A 80 8.11 -17.52 7.11
C LYS A 80 7.33 -17.43 8.42
N TYR A 81 6.20 -16.71 8.42
CA TYR A 81 5.34 -16.53 9.59
C TYR A 81 4.80 -17.88 10.08
N MET A 82 4.22 -18.68 9.18
CA MET A 82 3.60 -19.95 9.56
C MET A 82 4.61 -20.98 10.02
N THR A 83 5.80 -21.00 9.41
CA THR A 83 6.92 -21.81 9.86
C THR A 83 7.32 -21.42 11.30
N ARG A 84 7.57 -20.12 11.55
CA ARG A 84 7.98 -19.62 12.86
C ARG A 84 6.91 -19.80 13.93
N ALA A 85 5.65 -19.61 13.56
CA ALA A 85 4.49 -19.72 14.44
C ALA A 85 4.01 -21.17 14.65
N ASN A 86 4.73 -22.17 14.13
CA ASN A 86 4.34 -23.59 14.17
C ASN A 86 2.88 -23.81 13.72
N ASN A 87 2.53 -23.22 12.57
CA ASN A 87 1.19 -23.21 11.97
C ASN A 87 0.08 -22.57 12.81
N ARG A 88 0.40 -21.64 13.72
CA ARG A 88 -0.59 -20.91 14.53
C ARG A 88 -0.73 -19.46 14.07
N GLY A 89 -1.97 -18.99 13.98
CA GLY A 89 -2.26 -17.56 13.79
C GLY A 89 -2.23 -16.79 15.12
N GLY A 90 -2.33 -15.46 15.06
CA GLY A 90 -2.46 -14.59 16.24
C GLY A 90 -1.14 -14.14 16.89
N LEU A 91 0.02 -14.56 16.36
CA LEU A 91 1.33 -14.32 16.97
C LEU A 91 2.04 -13.11 16.34
N MET A 92 1.56 -11.91 16.63
CA MET A 92 2.04 -10.67 16.01
C MET A 92 3.57 -10.48 16.10
N ASN A 93 4.19 -10.85 17.22
CA ASN A 93 5.65 -10.75 17.43
C ASN A 93 6.45 -11.46 16.33
N HIS A 94 6.00 -12.65 15.89
CA HIS A 94 6.67 -13.37 14.81
C HIS A 94 6.55 -12.66 13.47
N PHE A 95 5.39 -12.06 13.18
CA PHE A 95 5.21 -11.26 11.97
C PHE A 95 6.15 -10.06 11.97
N ILE A 96 6.32 -9.39 13.12
CA ILE A 96 7.21 -8.23 13.23
C ILE A 96 8.66 -8.59 12.97
N ASP A 97 9.14 -9.66 13.60
CA ASP A 97 10.52 -10.11 13.45
C ASP A 97 10.85 -10.44 11.99
N ILE A 98 9.87 -10.98 11.24
CA ILE A 98 10.01 -11.30 9.82
C ILE A 98 10.00 -10.03 8.99
N VAL A 99 9.01 -9.15 9.16
CA VAL A 99 8.88 -7.92 8.37
C VAL A 99 10.11 -7.03 8.50
N LYS A 100 10.73 -6.94 9.68
CA LYS A 100 11.94 -6.15 9.91
C LYS A 100 13.14 -6.61 9.08
N GLN A 101 13.13 -7.86 8.60
CA GLN A 101 14.18 -8.43 7.76
C GLN A 101 13.94 -8.21 6.27
N GLU A 102 12.75 -7.73 5.87
CA GLU A 102 12.43 -7.50 4.46
C GLU A 102 13.09 -6.21 3.95
N GLU A 103 13.51 -6.21 2.69
CA GLU A 103 14.23 -5.10 2.07
C GLU A 103 13.41 -3.79 2.13
N PHE A 104 12.14 -3.85 1.75
CA PHE A 104 11.26 -2.68 1.70
C PHE A 104 10.96 -2.06 3.07
N TYR A 105 11.10 -2.82 4.17
CA TYR A 105 10.97 -2.26 5.51
C TYR A 105 12.12 -1.31 5.85
N ASN A 106 13.32 -1.59 5.33
CA ASN A 106 14.55 -0.90 5.66
C ASN A 106 14.86 0.28 4.72
N LEU A 107 13.96 0.59 3.79
CA LEU A 107 14.10 1.74 2.91
C LEU A 107 13.96 3.04 3.69
N ASN A 108 14.74 4.06 3.29
CA ASN A 108 14.52 5.41 3.80
C ASN A 108 13.23 5.97 3.21
N THR A 109 12.27 6.32 4.06
CA THR A 109 10.96 6.83 3.66
C THR A 109 10.63 8.22 4.21
N THR A 110 11.64 8.97 4.68
CA THR A 110 11.46 10.30 5.29
C THR A 110 10.83 11.33 4.35
N ASP A 111 10.97 11.13 3.04
CA ASP A 111 10.44 12.01 2.00
C ASP A 111 9.09 11.52 1.44
N TYR A 112 8.53 10.44 2.00
CA TYR A 112 7.31 9.82 1.51
C TYR A 112 6.16 9.89 2.49
N LEU A 113 4.96 10.13 1.95
CA LEU A 113 3.69 9.88 2.61
C LEU A 113 3.07 8.63 1.97
N ILE A 114 3.11 7.52 2.70
CA ILE A 114 2.63 6.23 2.20
C ILE A 114 1.14 6.06 2.50
N VAL A 115 0.32 5.91 1.46
CA VAL A 115 -1.14 5.84 1.59
C VAL A 115 -1.61 4.44 1.19
N GLY A 116 -1.87 3.59 2.18
CA GLY A 116 -2.33 2.23 1.96
C GLY A 116 -3.84 2.17 1.75
N ILE A 117 -4.31 1.75 0.57
CA ILE A 117 -5.73 1.59 0.28
C ILE A 117 -6.05 0.17 -0.21
N ARG A 118 -7.29 -0.26 0.03
CA ARG A 118 -7.83 -1.50 -0.56
C ARG A 118 -8.76 -1.14 -1.71
N VAL A 119 -8.56 -1.78 -2.85
CA VAL A 119 -9.36 -1.61 -4.07
C VAL A 119 -9.69 -2.98 -4.68
N GLY A 120 -10.32 -3.00 -5.86
CA GLY A 120 -10.69 -4.21 -6.59
C GLY A 120 -11.93 -4.89 -6.06
N ASP A 121 -11.78 -6.05 -5.42
CA ASP A 121 -12.91 -6.89 -5.02
C ASP A 121 -13.95 -6.18 -4.14
N VAL A 122 -13.50 -5.21 -3.34
CA VAL A 122 -14.36 -4.41 -2.46
C VAL A 122 -15.11 -3.29 -3.16
N MET A 123 -14.71 -2.89 -4.38
CA MET A 123 -15.28 -1.73 -5.07
C MET A 123 -16.65 -1.99 -5.70
N GLY A 124 -17.07 -3.25 -5.84
CA GLY A 124 -18.36 -3.63 -6.43
C GLY A 124 -19.37 -4.23 -5.46
N GLY A 125 -19.03 -4.34 -4.17
CA GLY A 125 -19.92 -4.93 -3.16
C GLY A 125 -20.66 -3.89 -2.32
N VAL A 126 -21.80 -4.25 -1.73
CA VAL A 126 -22.58 -3.37 -0.82
C VAL A 126 -21.81 -3.00 0.47
N ILE A 127 -20.68 -3.67 0.76
CA ILE A 127 -19.90 -3.52 1.99
C ILE A 127 -18.74 -2.49 1.85
N LEU A 128 -18.88 -1.51 0.95
CA LEU A 128 -17.84 -0.52 0.60
C LEU A 128 -17.25 0.21 1.83
N HIS A 129 -18.11 0.64 2.77
CA HIS A 129 -17.70 1.52 3.88
C HIS A 129 -16.76 0.87 4.90
N ASN A 130 -16.72 -0.46 4.97
CA ASN A 130 -15.91 -1.19 5.96
C ASN A 130 -14.48 -1.43 5.48
N TYR A 131 -14.22 -1.32 4.18
CA TYR A 131 -12.94 -1.69 3.58
C TYR A 131 -12.26 -0.56 2.82
N VAL A 132 -13.03 0.45 2.42
CA VAL A 132 -12.55 1.63 1.69
C VAL A 132 -12.75 2.86 2.57
N VAL A 133 -11.78 3.77 2.56
CA VAL A 133 -11.89 5.06 3.25
C VAL A 133 -12.71 6.00 2.37
N ASP A 134 -13.67 6.71 2.96
CA ASP A 134 -14.47 7.67 2.21
C ASP A 134 -13.59 8.81 1.65
N LEU A 135 -13.82 9.21 0.40
CA LEU A 135 -13.05 10.30 -0.21
C LEU A 135 -13.19 11.63 0.55
N ASN A 136 -14.33 11.87 1.19
CA ASN A 136 -14.53 13.07 2.00
C ASN A 136 -13.62 13.11 3.23
N ALA A 137 -13.21 11.95 3.77
CA ALA A 137 -12.25 11.92 4.86
C ALA A 137 -10.89 12.50 4.41
N TYR A 138 -10.43 12.16 3.20
CA TYR A 138 -9.22 12.77 2.63
C TYR A 138 -9.40 14.27 2.36
N LYS A 139 -10.58 14.69 1.90
CA LYS A 139 -10.86 16.12 1.67
C LYS A 139 -10.85 16.94 2.96
N SER A 140 -11.36 16.40 4.06
CA SER A 140 -11.42 17.12 5.33
C SER A 140 -10.11 17.12 6.11
N PHE A 141 -9.18 16.22 5.79
CA PHE A 141 -7.93 16.10 6.50
C PHE A 141 -6.96 17.24 6.21
N ASP A 142 -6.26 17.67 7.25
CA ASP A 142 -5.24 18.70 7.16
C ASP A 142 -3.88 18.07 6.84
N PHE A 143 -3.40 18.35 5.62
CA PHE A 143 -2.13 17.84 5.11
C PHE A 143 -1.00 18.87 5.16
N GLU A 144 -1.18 20.04 5.78
CA GLU A 144 -0.21 21.15 5.71
C GLU A 144 1.22 20.71 6.07
N LYS A 145 1.38 19.91 7.12
CA LYS A 145 2.69 19.42 7.57
C LYS A 145 3.34 18.34 6.69
N TYR A 146 2.68 17.93 5.60
CA TYR A 146 3.13 16.86 4.71
C TYR A 146 3.27 17.30 3.25
N LEU A 147 2.99 18.56 2.90
CA LEU A 147 2.95 19.02 1.51
C LEU A 147 4.30 18.95 0.79
N ASP A 148 5.41 18.87 1.54
CA ASP A 148 6.76 18.64 1.03
C ASP A 148 7.01 17.17 0.63
N LYS A 149 6.15 16.24 1.07
CA LYS A 149 6.32 14.81 0.84
C LYS A 149 5.86 14.39 -0.56
N THR A 150 6.46 13.31 -1.04
CA THR A 150 5.96 12.56 -2.19
C THR A 150 4.92 11.56 -1.72
N VAL A 151 3.72 11.60 -2.30
CA VAL A 151 2.64 10.66 -1.98
C VAL A 151 2.83 9.38 -2.76
N ILE A 152 2.83 8.24 -2.08
CA ILE A 152 2.80 6.92 -2.71
C ILE A 152 1.55 6.19 -2.25
N ILE A 153 0.57 6.08 -3.15
CA ILE A 153 -0.67 5.34 -2.93
C ILE A 153 -0.40 3.87 -3.22
N VAL A 154 -0.29 3.06 -2.16
CA VAL A 154 -0.10 1.61 -2.26
C VAL A 154 -1.48 0.95 -2.35
N CYS A 155 -1.76 0.30 -3.47
CA CYS A 155 -3.05 -0.34 -3.72
C CYS A 155 -2.93 -1.70 -4.40
N GLY A 156 -3.86 -2.58 -4.08
CA GLY A 156 -3.90 -3.90 -4.68
C GLY A 156 -5.19 -4.64 -4.38
N SER A 157 -5.42 -5.70 -5.13
CA SER A 157 -6.55 -6.61 -4.96
C SER A 157 -6.11 -8.06 -5.15
N HIS A 158 -6.70 -8.95 -4.35
CA HIS A 158 -6.51 -10.39 -4.48
C HIS A 158 -7.23 -10.97 -5.71
N TYR A 159 -8.17 -10.22 -6.29
CA TYR A 159 -8.94 -10.60 -7.48
C TYR A 159 -8.92 -9.47 -8.50
N ASN A 160 -8.83 -9.82 -9.78
CA ASN A 160 -9.02 -8.87 -10.87
C ASN A 160 -10.52 -8.63 -11.08
N SER A 161 -11.12 -7.83 -10.21
CA SER A 161 -12.54 -7.47 -10.25
C SER A 161 -12.73 -5.99 -9.95
N ASN A 162 -13.80 -5.41 -10.52
CA ASN A 162 -14.16 -3.99 -10.38
C ASN A 162 -13.01 -3.02 -10.68
N THR A 163 -12.16 -3.36 -11.65
CA THR A 163 -11.02 -2.53 -12.07
C THR A 163 -11.45 -1.12 -12.49
N PRO A 164 -12.53 -0.92 -13.28
CA PRO A 164 -12.97 0.43 -13.62
C PRO A 164 -13.32 1.30 -12.40
N ALA A 165 -14.09 0.76 -11.45
CA ALA A 165 -14.46 1.47 -10.22
C ALA A 165 -13.24 1.79 -9.35
N SER A 166 -12.27 0.87 -9.29
CA SER A 166 -11.01 1.06 -8.58
C SER A 166 -10.18 2.19 -9.18
N VAL A 167 -10.07 2.23 -10.52
CA VAL A 167 -9.37 3.30 -11.24
C VAL A 167 -10.04 4.65 -11.00
N ILE A 168 -11.37 4.72 -10.99
CA ILE A 168 -12.11 5.95 -10.70
C ILE A 168 -11.81 6.43 -9.26
N TYR A 169 -11.89 5.54 -8.28
CA TYR A 169 -11.58 5.89 -6.89
C TYR A 169 -10.14 6.40 -6.73
N ILE A 170 -9.17 5.70 -7.32
CA ILE A 170 -7.76 6.11 -7.29
C ILE A 170 -7.57 7.46 -7.98
N LYS A 171 -8.18 7.69 -9.14
CA LYS A 171 -8.15 8.99 -9.85
C LYS A 171 -8.65 10.12 -8.97
N ASN A 172 -9.80 9.94 -8.34
CA ASN A 172 -10.37 10.96 -7.46
C ASN A 172 -9.48 11.20 -6.23
N LEU A 173 -8.86 10.15 -5.68
CA LEU A 173 -7.92 10.29 -4.57
C LEU A 173 -6.66 11.06 -4.99
N VAL A 174 -6.09 10.77 -6.16
CA VAL A 174 -4.98 11.55 -6.73
C VAL A 174 -5.36 13.01 -6.87
N GLN A 175 -6.53 13.30 -7.46
CA GLN A 175 -7.02 14.67 -7.62
C GLN A 175 -7.16 15.39 -6.27
N ILE A 176 -7.64 14.72 -5.23
CA ILE A 176 -7.73 15.31 -3.87
C ILE A 176 -6.34 15.70 -3.36
N PHE A 177 -5.33 14.84 -3.52
CA PHE A 177 -3.96 15.18 -3.13
C PHE A 177 -3.39 16.34 -3.96
N GLU A 178 -3.67 16.41 -5.26
CA GLU A 178 -3.28 17.53 -6.11
C GLU A 178 -3.93 18.85 -5.64
N GLU A 179 -5.23 18.84 -5.36
CA GLU A 179 -5.99 19.98 -4.83
C GLU A 179 -5.49 20.43 -3.45
N LYS A 180 -4.98 19.51 -2.65
CA LYS A 180 -4.32 19.80 -1.36
C LYS A 180 -2.93 20.41 -1.51
N GLY A 181 -2.35 20.39 -2.70
CA GLY A 181 -1.09 21.08 -3.01
C GLY A 181 0.12 20.16 -3.16
N PHE A 182 -0.04 18.84 -3.02
CA PHE A 182 1.04 17.87 -3.24
C PHE A 182 1.53 17.94 -4.68
N LYS A 183 2.86 17.89 -4.86
CA LYS A 183 3.50 18.01 -6.19
C LYS A 183 3.80 16.68 -6.84
N ASN A 184 4.06 15.65 -6.04
CA ASN A 184 4.46 14.34 -6.52
C ASN A 184 3.52 13.27 -5.94
N ILE A 185 2.75 12.64 -6.81
CA ILE A 185 1.79 11.61 -6.43
C ILE A 185 1.97 10.41 -7.36
N PHE A 186 2.25 9.26 -6.77
CA PHE A 186 2.45 8.00 -7.47
C PHE A 186 1.47 6.97 -6.93
N VAL A 187 1.02 6.08 -7.82
CA VAL A 187 0.20 4.93 -7.44
C VAL A 187 1.05 3.69 -7.64
N ARG A 188 1.34 2.98 -6.55
CA ARG A 188 2.01 1.69 -6.54
C ARG A 188 0.93 0.59 -6.58
N ALA A 189 0.79 -0.10 -7.72
CA ALA A 189 -0.28 -1.08 -7.94
C ALA A 189 0.21 -2.36 -8.60
N GLY A 190 -0.42 -3.49 -8.27
CA GLY A 190 -0.11 -4.79 -8.90
C GLY A 190 1.18 -5.45 -8.41
N ASN A 191 1.73 -4.98 -7.28
CA ASN A 191 2.93 -5.54 -6.66
C ASN A 191 2.62 -6.74 -5.76
N SER A 192 3.66 -7.41 -5.27
CA SER A 192 3.53 -8.44 -4.25
C SER A 192 2.89 -7.86 -2.98
N PRO A 193 1.93 -8.56 -2.35
CA PRO A 193 1.39 -8.17 -1.05
C PRO A 193 2.43 -8.16 0.07
N ASP A 194 3.53 -8.92 -0.07
CA ASP A 194 4.64 -8.92 0.89
C ASP A 194 5.47 -7.64 0.79
N ASP A 195 5.79 -7.22 -0.43
CA ASP A 195 6.51 -5.97 -0.69
C ASP A 195 5.69 -4.79 -0.18
N ASP A 196 4.39 -4.78 -0.51
CA ASP A 196 3.50 -3.69 -0.12
C ASP A 196 3.31 -3.63 1.40
N VAL A 197 3.15 -4.76 2.10
CA VAL A 197 3.01 -4.74 3.56
C VAL A 197 4.30 -4.37 4.27
N SER A 198 5.45 -4.88 3.81
CA SER A 198 6.75 -4.53 4.40
C SER A 198 7.10 -3.07 4.16
N PHE A 199 6.81 -2.54 2.96
CA PHE A 199 6.96 -1.13 2.64
C PHE A 199 6.07 -0.24 3.52
N MET A 200 4.79 -0.58 3.68
CA MET A 200 3.88 0.16 4.56
C MET A 200 4.34 0.11 6.03
N CYS A 201 4.79 -1.04 6.53
CA CYS A 201 5.31 -1.19 7.90
C CYS A 201 6.60 -0.38 8.14
N GLY A 202 7.40 -0.18 7.10
CA GLY A 202 8.64 0.61 7.12
C GLY A 202 8.42 2.12 6.97
N ALA A 203 7.20 2.58 6.68
CA ALA A 203 6.93 3.99 6.36
C ALA A 203 7.05 4.93 7.57
N ASP A 204 7.83 6.01 7.43
CA ASP A 204 8.00 7.09 8.42
C ASP A 204 6.72 7.91 8.61
N TYR A 205 5.98 8.12 7.50
CA TYR A 205 4.67 8.74 7.49
C TYR A 205 3.70 7.86 6.71
N SER A 206 2.60 7.47 7.35
CA SER A 206 1.61 6.62 6.69
C SER A 206 0.18 7.02 6.98
N ILE A 207 -0.66 6.80 5.97
CA ILE A 207 -2.12 6.84 6.06
C ILE A 207 -2.61 5.42 5.83
N ILE A 208 -3.22 4.82 6.86
CA ILE A 208 -3.61 3.42 6.84
C ILE A 208 -5.09 3.27 6.51
N GLY A 209 -5.40 2.57 5.42
CA GLY A 209 -6.76 2.23 5.02
C GLY A 209 -7.40 1.10 5.83
N LYS A 210 -8.64 0.74 5.48
CA LYS A 210 -9.45 -0.21 6.26
C LYS A 210 -9.32 -1.69 5.84
N GLY A 211 -8.56 -1.99 4.79
CA GLY A 211 -8.35 -3.37 4.32
C GLY A 211 -7.56 -4.22 5.30
N GLY A 212 -7.65 -5.55 5.18
CA GLY A 212 -6.97 -6.46 6.12
C GLY A 212 -5.45 -6.29 6.14
N LEU A 213 -4.83 -6.15 4.96
CA LEU A 213 -3.38 -5.92 4.86
C LEU A 213 -2.98 -4.56 5.46
N GLN A 214 -3.76 -3.52 5.17
CA GLN A 214 -3.56 -2.17 5.72
C GLN A 214 -3.69 -2.17 7.24
N LYS A 215 -4.74 -2.79 7.80
CA LYS A 215 -4.93 -2.95 9.25
C LYS A 215 -3.77 -3.70 9.90
N LEU A 216 -3.23 -4.73 9.24
CA LEU A 216 -2.05 -5.44 9.72
C LEU A 216 -0.82 -4.52 9.81
N ALA A 217 -0.57 -3.72 8.77
CA ALA A 217 0.50 -2.72 8.78
C ALA A 217 0.28 -1.65 9.87
N GLY A 218 -0.93 -1.10 9.98
CA GLY A 218 -1.27 -0.14 11.03
C GLY A 218 -1.03 -0.68 12.44
N ARG A 219 -1.40 -1.94 12.68
CA ARG A 219 -1.11 -2.63 13.96
C ARG A 219 0.39 -2.75 14.22
N PHE A 220 1.17 -3.13 13.20
CA PHE A 220 2.63 -3.20 13.31
C PHE A 220 3.21 -1.85 13.73
N ILE A 221 2.83 -0.76 13.06
CA ILE A 221 3.43 0.54 13.32
C ILE A 221 3.00 1.05 14.70
N LYS A 222 1.71 0.89 15.08
CA LYS A 222 1.17 1.33 16.38
C LYS A 222 1.82 0.62 17.57
N GLU A 223 2.07 -0.68 17.46
CA GLU A 223 2.57 -1.46 18.60
C GLU A 223 4.12 -1.49 18.66
N TYR A 224 4.85 -1.31 17.54
CA TYR A 224 6.30 -1.61 17.50
C TYR A 224 7.16 -0.62 16.73
N SER A 225 6.60 0.51 16.29
CA SER A 225 7.34 1.59 15.63
C SER A 225 7.15 2.90 16.38
N LYS A 226 8.16 3.78 16.31
CA LYS A 226 8.08 5.17 16.80
C LYS A 226 7.78 6.17 15.68
N LYS A 227 7.25 5.68 14.54
CA LYS A 227 6.97 6.46 13.34
C LYS A 227 5.60 7.15 13.42
N ASP A 228 5.43 8.24 12.69
CA ASP A 228 4.19 9.01 12.69
C ASP A 228 3.11 8.30 11.86
N ILE A 229 1.97 8.00 12.49
CA ILE A 229 0.84 7.34 11.82
C ILE A 229 -0.38 8.24 11.83
N LEU A 230 -1.02 8.33 10.67
CA LEU A 230 -2.33 8.91 10.49
C LEU A 230 -3.36 7.80 10.33
N PHE A 231 -4.25 7.66 11.31
CA PHE A 231 -5.38 6.74 11.24
C PHE A 231 -6.66 7.46 10.83
N TRP A 232 -7.39 6.87 9.90
CA TRP A 232 -8.78 7.24 9.64
C TRP A 232 -9.68 6.60 10.67
N GLY A 233 -9.81 7.26 11.83
CA GLY A 233 -10.75 6.86 12.87
C GLY A 233 -10.44 5.50 13.49
N ASP A 234 -9.51 5.50 14.44
CA ASP A 234 -9.87 4.88 15.70
C ASP A 234 -10.69 5.95 16.42
N GLY A 235 -12.01 5.93 16.22
CA GLY A 235 -12.86 6.42 17.29
C GLY A 235 -12.47 5.65 18.55
N ASN A 236 -12.41 6.37 19.66
CA ASN A 236 -12.55 5.75 20.99
C ASN A 236 -13.67 4.70 20.98
#